data_AF-A0A368YBX3-F1
#
_entry.id   AF-A0A368YBX3-F1
#
_cell.length_a   1.000
_cell.length_b   1.000
_cell.length_c   1.000
_cell.angle_alpha   90.00
_cell.angle_beta   90.00
_cell.angle_gamma   90.00
#
_symmetry.space_group_name_H-M   'P 1'
#
loop_
_entity.id
_entity.type
_entity.pdbx_description
1 polymer ?
#
loop_
_entity_poly.entity_id
_entity_poly.type
_entity_poly.pdbx_seq_one_letter_code
_entity_poly.pdbx_strand_id
1 'polypeptide(L)' 'MAQIKGPVLPNIDPNRWLECERALEERFTEIATGEKPSTLSFAELIDDAIEAGWTEPEVKRALLDLMEDRYDPDEDSA' A
#
# COMPACT_ATOMS: atom_id res chain seq x y z
N MET A 1 -13.13 2.94 9.51
CA MET A 1 -11.98 2.52 8.68
C MET A 1 -11.33 3.78 8.16
N ALA A 2 -10.02 3.94 8.31
CA ALA A 2 -9.32 5.09 7.77
C ALA A 2 -9.41 5.05 6.23
N GLN A 3 -9.83 6.14 5.60
CA GLN A 3 -9.92 6.27 4.14
C GLN A 3 -8.51 6.41 3.55
N ILE A 4 -8.24 5.74 2.41
CA ILE A 4 -6.99 5.92 1.68
C ILE A 4 -6.92 7.37 1.19
N LYS A 5 -5.82 8.05 1.53
CA LYS A 5 -5.61 9.43 1.09
C LYS A 5 -5.23 9.42 -0.38
N GLY A 6 -5.84 10.32 -1.14
CA GLY A 6 -5.51 10.51 -2.54
C GLY A 6 -4.14 11.17 -2.75
N PRO A 7 -3.63 11.15 -3.99
CA PRO A 7 -2.35 11.74 -4.34
C PRO A 7 -2.32 13.25 -4.19
N VAL A 8 -1.27 13.75 -3.54
CA VAL A 8 -0.99 15.20 -3.42
C VAL A 8 -0.10 15.68 -4.57
N LEU A 9 0.79 14.80 -5.07
CA LEU A 9 1.71 15.10 -6.16
C LEU A 9 1.05 14.93 -7.54
N PRO A 10 1.46 15.72 -8.55
CA PRO A 10 0.96 15.57 -9.91
C PRO A 10 1.41 14.22 -10.50
N ASN A 11 0.62 13.66 -11.42
CA ASN A 11 0.89 12.34 -12.03
C ASN A 11 2.23 12.25 -12.78
N ILE A 12 2.86 13.38 -13.12
CA ILE A 12 4.19 13.43 -13.73
C ILE A 12 5.33 13.28 -12.72
N ASP A 13 5.04 13.31 -11.42
CA ASP A 13 6.05 13.26 -10.38
C ASP A 13 6.58 11.83 -10.20
N PRO A 14 7.90 11.61 -10.34
CA PRO A 14 8.49 10.28 -10.27
C PRO A 14 8.46 9.68 -8.86
N ASN A 15 8.15 10.45 -7.82
CA ASN A 15 8.09 10.00 -6.42
C ASN A 15 6.66 9.80 -5.93
N ARG A 16 5.66 9.91 -6.82
CA ARG A 16 4.26 9.74 -6.45
C ARG A 16 3.95 8.33 -5.89
N TRP A 17 4.71 7.32 -6.31
CA TRP A 17 4.60 5.95 -5.77
C TRP A 17 4.96 5.83 -4.28
N LEU A 18 5.93 6.60 -3.77
CA LEU A 18 6.29 6.60 -2.34
C LEU A 18 5.14 7.11 -1.46
N GLU A 19 4.45 8.15 -1.92
CA GLU A 19 3.28 8.66 -1.22
C GLU A 19 2.09 7.69 -1.31
N CYS A 20 2.01 6.91 -2.40
CA CYS A 20 1.05 5.81 -2.52
C CYS A 20 1.33 4.72 -1.49
N GLU A 21 2.58 4.28 -1.37
CA GLU A 21 3.03 3.30 -0.39
C GLU A 21 2.63 3.67 1.05
N ARG A 22 2.95 4.91 1.47
CA ARG A 22 2.57 5.43 2.80
C ARG A 22 1.06 5.53 2.98
N ALA A 23 0.30 5.76 1.91
CA ALA A 23 -1.16 5.79 1.96
C ALA A 23 -1.77 4.38 2.11
N LEU A 24 -1.06 3.33 1.67
CA LEU A 24 -1.50 1.94 1.72
C LEU A 24 -0.99 1.20 2.97
N GLU A 25 0.14 1.61 3.55
CA GLU A 25 0.86 0.94 4.65
C GLU A 25 -0.03 0.52 5.83
N GLU A 26 -0.88 1.42 6.33
CA GLU A 26 -1.75 1.14 7.48
C GLU A 26 -2.71 -0.01 7.19
N ARG A 27 -3.41 0.04 6.04
CA ARG A 27 -4.38 -0.99 5.66
C ARG A 27 -3.70 -2.28 5.21
N PHE A 28 -2.58 -2.18 4.50
CA PHE A 28 -1.75 -3.33 4.16
C PHE A 28 -1.35 -4.09 5.43
N THR A 29 -0.92 -3.36 6.46
CA THR A 29 -0.55 -3.93 7.77
C THR A 29 -1.73 -4.63 8.43
N GLU A 30 -2.90 -4.00 8.47
CA GLU A 30 -4.11 -4.62 9.05
C GLU A 30 -4.53 -5.91 8.33
N ILE A 31 -4.37 -5.97 7.00
CA ILE A 31 -4.64 -7.17 6.19
C ILE A 31 -3.58 -8.24 6.47
N ALA A 32 -2.30 -7.86 6.51
CA ALA A 32 -1.18 -8.79 6.66
C ALA A 32 -1.08 -9.41 8.06
N THR A 33 -1.34 -8.65 9.13
CA THR A 33 -1.24 -9.17 10.51
C THR A 33 -2.48 -9.96 10.93
N GLY A 34 -3.60 -9.84 10.20
CA GLY A 34 -4.86 -10.51 10.55
C GLY A 34 -5.40 -10.09 11.93
N GLU A 35 -4.91 -8.98 12.50
CA GLU A 35 -5.26 -8.51 13.85
C GLU A 35 -6.73 -8.11 13.99
N LYS A 36 -7.42 -7.92 12.87
CA LYS A 36 -8.88 -7.80 12.81
C LYS A 36 -9.44 -8.89 11.91
N PRO A 37 -10.65 -9.42 12.18
CA PRO A 37 -11.43 -10.15 11.19
C PRO A 37 -11.87 -9.16 10.11
N SER A 38 -10.92 -8.71 9.31
CA SER A 38 -11.12 -7.75 8.26
C SER A 38 -11.74 -8.52 7.10
N THR A 39 -12.95 -8.15 6.69
CA THR A 39 -13.45 -8.48 5.36
C THR A 39 -12.57 -7.91 4.25
N LEU A 40 -11.62 -7.01 4.60
CA LEU A 40 -10.67 -6.36 3.73
C LEU A 40 -9.69 -7.36 3.12
N SER A 41 -9.65 -7.36 1.79
CA SER A 41 -8.71 -8.08 0.96
C SER A 41 -7.73 -7.12 0.28
N PHE A 42 -6.60 -7.64 -0.23
CA PHE A 42 -5.71 -6.85 -1.08
C PHE A 42 -6.41 -6.32 -2.34
N ALA A 43 -7.46 -7.01 -2.82
CA ALA A 43 -8.26 -6.54 -3.95
C ALA A 43 -9.02 -5.25 -3.60
N GLU A 44 -9.70 -5.21 -2.44
CA GLU A 44 -10.37 -4.00 -1.97
C GLU A 44 -9.39 -2.87 -1.66
N LEU A 45 -8.18 -3.18 -1.18
CA LEU A 45 -7.14 -2.19 -0.99
C LEU A 45 -6.73 -1.52 -2.31
N ILE A 46 -6.66 -2.28 -3.40
CA ILE A 46 -6.37 -1.75 -4.74
C ILE A 46 -7.51 -0.87 -5.24
N ASP A 47 -8.75 -1.36 -5.14
CA ASP A 47 -9.93 -0.63 -5.60
C ASP A 47 -10.08 0.71 -4.87
N ASP A 48 -9.97 0.70 -3.54
CA ASP A 48 -10.07 1.92 -2.73
C ASP A 48 -8.95 2.92 -3.04
N ALA A 49 -7.77 2.45 -3.43
CA ALA A 49 -6.65 3.32 -3.83
C ALA A 49 -6.90 3.97 -5.20
N ILE A 50 -7.46 3.21 -6.14
CA ILE A 50 -7.88 3.73 -7.45
C ILE A 50 -9.00 4.76 -7.28
N GLU A 51 -9.98 4.49 -6.42
CA GLU A 51 -11.06 5.43 -6.08
C GLU A 51 -10.52 6.72 -5.43
N ALA A 52 -9.44 6.62 -4.64
CA ALA A 52 -8.76 7.77 -4.06
C ALA A 52 -7.95 8.59 -5.10
N GLY A 53 -7.81 8.10 -6.33
CA GLY A 53 -7.14 8.79 -7.44
C GLY A 53 -5.71 8.34 -7.72
N TRP A 54 -5.25 7.26 -7.10
CA TRP A 54 -3.99 6.61 -7.46
C TRP A 54 -4.14 5.85 -8.77
N THR A 55 -3.04 5.73 -9.51
CA THR A 55 -3.02 4.92 -10.72
C THR A 55 -2.69 3.47 -10.38
N GLU A 56 -3.25 2.53 -11.14
CA GLU A 56 -2.98 1.10 -10.95
C GLU A 56 -1.47 0.75 -10.94
N PRO A 57 -0.59 1.34 -11.79
CA PRO A 57 0.85 1.10 -11.71
C PRO A 57 1.48 1.56 -10.40
N GLU A 58 1.05 2.69 -9.84
CA GLU A 58 1.56 3.21 -8.56
C GLU A 58 1.16 2.28 -7.42
N VAL A 59 -0.11 1.89 -7.39
CA VAL A 59 -0.66 0.99 -6.36
C VAL A 59 0.03 -0.37 -6.41
N LYS A 60 0.20 -0.95 -7.60
CA LYS A 60 0.88 -2.24 -7.76
C LYS A 60 2.33 -2.19 -7.30
N ARG A 61 3.06 -1.12 -7.67
CA ARG A 61 4.44 -0.94 -7.23
C ARG A 61 4.54 -0.78 -5.72
N ALA A 62 3.74 0.12 -5.15
CA ALA A 62 3.69 0.34 -3.70
C ALA A 62 3.36 -0.94 -2.92
N LEU A 63 2.42 -1.75 -3.41
CA LEU A 63 2.10 -3.04 -2.77
C LEU A 63 3.23 -4.05 -2.88
N LEU A 64 3.97 -4.08 -4.00
CA LEU A 64 5.14 -4.93 -4.15
C LEU A 64 6.23 -4.50 -3.16
N ASP A 65 6.54 -3.21 -3.10
CA ASP A 65 7.55 -2.66 -2.19
C ASP A 65 7.19 -2.97 -0.72
N LEU A 66 5.91 -2.78 -0.31
CA LEU A 66 5.42 -3.15 1.02
C LEU A 66 5.50 -4.66 1.31
N MET A 67 5.31 -5.51 0.30
CA MET A 67 5.50 -6.96 0.46
C MET A 67 6.99 -7.28 0.62
N GLU A 68 7.86 -6.71 -0.22
CA GLU A 68 9.30 -6.94 -0.16
C GLU A 68 9.91 -6.49 1.17
N ASP A 69 9.55 -5.31 1.68
CA ASP A 69 10.01 -4.82 2.99
C ASP A 69 9.60 -5.73 4.16
N ARG A 70 8.52 -6.50 4.01
CA ARG A 70 8.08 -7.49 4.99
C ARG A 70 8.70 -8.87 4.79
N TYR A 71 9.15 -9.17 3.58
CA TYR A 71 9.76 -10.44 3.22
C TYR A 71 11.28 -10.40 3.31
N ASP A 72 11.90 -9.25 3.62
CA ASP A 72 13.33 -9.13 3.86
C ASP A 72 13.77 -10.12 4.95
N PRO A 73 14.45 -11.22 4.58
CA PRO A 73 14.87 -12.26 5.52
C PRO A 73 16.26 -11.96 6.12
N ASP A 74 16.82 -10.76 5.90
CA ASP A 74 18.16 -10.40 6.35
C ASP A 74 18.21 -9.80 7.78
N GLU A 75 17.22 -10.12 8.63
CA GLU A 75 17.32 -10.05 10.10
C GLU A 75 17.50 -11.44 10.76
N ASP A 76 18.16 -12.38 10.08
CA ASP A 76 18.71 -13.61 10.70
C ASP A 76 20.16 -13.85 10.25
N SER A 77 20.98 -12.80 10.31
CA SER A 77 22.44 -12.88 10.16
C SER A 77 23.14 -11.92 11.13
N ALA A 78 23.03 -12.22 12.43
CA ALA A 78 23.85 -11.66 13.49
C ALA A 78 24.71 -12.77 14.13
#